data_AF-A0A355C124-F1
#
_entry.id   AF-A0A355C124-F1
#
_cell.length_a   1.000
_cell.length_b   1.000
_cell.length_c   1.000
_cell.angle_alpha   90.00
_cell.angle_beta   90.00
_cell.angle_gamma   90.00
#
_symmetry.space_group_name_H-M   'P 1'
#
loop_
_entity.id
_entity.type
_entity.pdbx_description
1 polymer ?
#
loop_
_entity_poly.entity_id
_entity_poly.type
_entity_poly.pdbx_seq_one_letter_code
_entity_poly.pdbx_strand_id
1 'polypeptide(L)'
;MTLFFLGLIIFFGAHLFTALARGPRATLVERLGPGPYKGLYALVSIAGFALIVFGWRGADASALYTPPEGGRHIAYLLTLFAFVMLAAAHAPKGKIAAAIKHPMLAGVKAWAFAHLLVNGEVR
;
A
#
# COMPACT_ATOMS: atom_id res chain seq x y z
N MET A 1 -7.76 -12.76 13.58
CA MET A 1 -6.44 -12.11 13.70
C MET A 1 -5.33 -12.81 12.93
N THR A 2 -5.17 -14.14 13.02
CA THR A 2 -4.13 -14.88 12.27
C THR A 2 -4.09 -14.58 10.76
N LEU A 3 -5.27 -14.57 10.10
CA LEU A 3 -5.37 -14.25 8.66
C LEU A 3 -4.85 -12.85 8.33
N PHE A 4 -5.09 -11.86 9.21
CA PHE A 4 -4.62 -10.50 9.00
C PHE A 4 -3.10 -10.44 9.01
N PHE A 5 -2.45 -11.01 10.03
CA PHE A 5 -0.99 -11.04 10.13
C PHE A 5 -0.35 -11.83 8.99
N LEU A 6 -0.92 -12.98 8.61
CA LEU A 6 -0.46 -13.75 7.46
C LEU A 6 -0.55 -12.91 6.17
N GLY A 7 -1.67 -12.21 5.97
CA GLY A 7 -1.86 -11.30 4.85
C GLY A 7 -0.82 -10.18 4.82
N LEU A 8 -0.52 -9.55 5.96
CA LEU A 8 0.53 -8.54 6.08
C LEU A 8 1.90 -9.10 5.70
N ILE A 9 2.27 -10.28 6.23
CA ILE A 9 3.56 -10.93 5.94
C ILE A 9 3.68 -11.21 4.45
N ILE A 10 2.66 -11.77 3.81
CA ILE A 10 2.67 -12.09 2.38
C ILE A 10 2.75 -10.81 1.54
N PHE A 11 1.87 -9.84 1.82
CA PHE A 11 1.78 -8.60 1.06
C PHE A 11 3.07 -7.79 1.16
N PHE A 12 3.50 -7.46 2.38
CA PHE A 12 4.73 -6.68 2.58
C PHE A 12 5.97 -7.48 2.25
N GLY A 13 6.01 -8.78 2.52
CA GLY A 13 7.13 -9.66 2.15
C GLY A 13 7.41 -9.64 0.65
N ALA A 14 6.38 -9.74 -0.19
CA ALA A 14 6.53 -9.66 -1.65
C ALA A 14 7.08 -8.29 -2.11
N HIS A 15 6.59 -7.20 -1.53
CA HIS A 15 7.04 -5.84 -1.85
C HIS A 15 8.49 -5.60 -1.37
N LEU A 16 8.82 -6.01 -0.14
CA LEU A 16 10.16 -5.88 0.43
C LEU A 16 11.18 -6.75 -0.32
N PHE A 17 10.81 -7.97 -0.72
CA PHE A 17 11.64 -8.79 -1.59
C PHE A 17 11.99 -8.04 -2.88
N THR A 18 11.00 -7.42 -3.52
CA THR A 18 11.21 -6.65 -4.76
C THR A 18 12.09 -5.42 -4.55
N ALA A 19 11.92 -4.74 -3.42
CA ALA A 19 12.68 -3.52 -3.10
C ALA A 19 14.13 -3.79 -2.68
N LEU A 20 14.35 -4.83 -1.87
CA LEU A 20 15.60 -5.11 -1.17
C LEU A 20 16.41 -6.25 -1.84
N ALA A 21 15.77 -7.33 -2.29
CA ALA A 21 16.43 -8.49 -2.87
C ALA A 21 16.57 -8.37 -4.40
N ARG A 22 17.23 -7.30 -4.87
CA ARG A 22 17.33 -6.97 -6.30
C ARG A 22 18.02 -8.05 -7.14
N GLY A 23 19.07 -8.69 -6.62
CA GLY A 23 19.79 -9.79 -7.28
C GLY A 23 18.90 -11.03 -7.46
N PRO A 24 18.38 -11.63 -6.37
CA PRO A 24 17.46 -12.77 -6.45
C PRO A 24 16.24 -12.50 -7.34
N ARG A 25 15.67 -11.28 -7.25
CA ARG A 25 14.61 -10.85 -8.16
C ARG A 25 15.05 -10.90 -9.63
N ALA A 26 16.22 -10.38 -9.97
CA ALA A 26 16.71 -10.38 -11.34
C ALA A 26 16.84 -11.81 -11.89
N THR A 27 17.39 -12.73 -11.09
CA THR A 27 17.47 -14.16 -11.44
C THR A 27 16.09 -14.79 -11.67
N LEU A 28 15.09 -14.46 -10.85
CA LEU A 28 13.72 -14.96 -11.06
C LEU A 28 13.09 -14.39 -12.33
N VAL A 29 13.29 -13.10 -12.62
CA VAL A 29 12.79 -12.46 -13.83
C VAL A 29 13.44 -13.05 -15.08
N GLU A 30 14.73 -13.37 -15.04
CA GLU A 30 15.45 -14.02 -16.14
C GLU A 30 14.90 -15.43 -16.41
N ARG A 31 14.62 -16.20 -15.35
CA ARG A 31 14.10 -17.58 -15.46
C ARG A 31 12.64 -17.65 -15.91
N LEU A 32 11.79 -16.77 -15.39
CA LEU A 32 10.33 -16.81 -15.61
C LEU A 32 9.90 -15.92 -16.77
N GLY A 33 10.72 -14.96 -17.17
CA GLY A 33 10.35 -13.86 -18.05
C GLY A 33 9.60 -12.74 -17.30
N PRO A 34 9.62 -11.51 -17.86
CA PRO A 34 9.07 -10.33 -17.20
C PRO A 34 7.55 -10.36 -17.03
N GLY A 35 6.82 -10.96 -17.98
CA GLY A 35 5.36 -11.08 -17.93
C GLY A 35 4.89 -12.04 -16.82
N PRO A 36 5.30 -13.32 -16.86
CA PRO A 36 4.94 -14.30 -15.83
C PRO A 36 5.38 -13.88 -14.42
N TYR A 37 6.57 -13.29 -14.26
CA TYR A 37 7.00 -12.74 -12.97
C TYR A 37 6.04 -11.66 -12.45
N LYS A 38 5.63 -10.70 -13.29
CA LYS A 38 4.66 -9.67 -12.89
C LYS A 38 3.30 -10.27 -12.55
N GLY A 39 2.85 -11.27 -13.30
CA GLY A 39 1.61 -12.00 -13.01
C GLY A 39 1.65 -12.69 -11.65
N LEU A 40 2.72 -13.44 -11.38
CA LEU A 40 2.92 -14.11 -10.09
C LEU A 40 3.00 -13.09 -8.94
N TYR A 41 3.76 -12.01 -9.11
CA TYR A 41 3.85 -10.93 -8.13
C TYR A 41 2.48 -10.31 -7.83
N ALA A 42 1.66 -10.06 -8.86
CA ALA A 42 0.31 -9.54 -8.69
C ALA A 42 -0.59 -10.53 -7.95
N LEU A 43 -0.55 -11.83 -8.29
CA LEU A 43 -1.34 -12.86 -7.61
C LEU A 43 -0.98 -12.97 -6.12
N VAL A 44 0.31 -13.00 -5.79
CA VAL A 44 0.77 -13.03 -4.39
C VAL A 44 0.33 -11.78 -3.64
N SER A 45 0.43 -10.61 -4.27
CA SER A 45 0.00 -9.34 -3.67
C SER A 45 -1.52 -9.31 -3.44
N ILE A 46 -2.32 -9.76 -4.41
CA ILE A 46 -3.78 -9.83 -4.28
C ILE A 46 -4.19 -10.84 -3.21
N ALA A 47 -3.55 -12.01 -3.15
CA ALA A 47 -3.81 -13.00 -2.12
C ALA A 47 -3.51 -12.45 -0.72
N GLY A 48 -2.33 -11.83 -0.53
CA GLY A 48 -1.99 -11.16 0.72
C GLY A 48 -2.98 -10.07 1.11
N PHE A 49 -3.39 -9.23 0.15
CA PHE A 49 -4.38 -8.19 0.37
C PHE A 49 -5.77 -8.75 0.75
N ALA A 50 -6.23 -9.80 0.07
CA ALA A 50 -7.49 -10.46 0.40
C ALA A 50 -7.48 -11.02 1.82
N LEU A 51 -6.37 -11.64 2.24
CA LEU A 51 -6.19 -12.13 3.61
C LEU A 51 -6.23 -11.00 4.65
N ILE A 52 -5.63 -9.84 4.35
CA ILE A 52 -5.74 -8.64 5.18
C ILE A 52 -7.22 -8.25 5.34
N VAL A 53 -7.96 -8.14 4.23
CA VAL A 53 -9.38 -7.75 4.26
C VAL A 53 -10.21 -8.76 5.07
N PHE A 54 -10.09 -10.06 4.82
CA PHE A 54 -10.83 -11.08 5.57
C PHE A 54 -10.45 -11.14 7.04
N GLY A 55 -9.17 -10.96 7.36
CA GLY A 55 -8.68 -10.90 8.73
C GLY A 55 -9.19 -9.68 9.49
N TRP A 56 -9.22 -8.51 8.84
CA TRP A 56 -9.72 -7.25 9.38
C TRP A 56 -11.23 -7.28 9.65
N ARG A 57 -12.03 -7.91 8.78
CA ARG A 57 -13.48 -8.08 9.01
C ARG A 57 -13.82 -8.82 10.32
N GLY A 58 -12.90 -9.65 10.80
CA GLY A 58 -13.04 -10.39 12.06
C GLY A 58 -12.53 -9.65 13.30
N ALA A 59 -11.98 -8.43 13.17
CA ALA A 59 -11.72 -7.58 14.34
C ALA A 59 -13.03 -7.07 14.95
N ASP A 60 -12.96 -6.57 16.18
CA ASP A 60 -14.04 -5.78 16.76
C ASP A 60 -13.97 -4.32 16.29
N ALA A 61 -15.00 -3.54 16.60
CA ALA A 61 -15.03 -2.10 16.35
C ALA A 61 -14.78 -1.32 17.66
N SER A 62 -13.91 -1.85 18.53
CA SER A 62 -13.58 -1.13 19.75
C SER A 62 -12.85 0.17 19.42
N ALA A 63 -13.16 1.23 20.18
CA ALA A 63 -12.52 2.52 20.01
C ALA A 63 -11.07 2.45 20.52
N LEU A 64 -10.13 2.87 19.68
CA LEU A 64 -8.72 3.07 20.03
C LEU A 64 -8.43 4.52 20.42
N TYR A 65 -9.02 5.46 19.69
CA TYR A 65 -8.92 6.90 19.96
C TYR A 65 -10.14 7.62 19.40
N THR A 66 -10.41 8.82 19.90
CA THR A 66 -11.42 9.70 19.31
C THR A 66 -10.75 10.51 18.18
N PRO A 67 -11.21 10.40 16.93
CA PRO A 67 -10.71 11.24 15.85
C PRO A 67 -10.83 12.73 16.19
N PRO A 68 -9.81 13.55 15.88
CA PRO A 68 -9.84 14.98 16.17
C PRO A 68 -10.98 15.68 15.42
N GLU A 69 -11.61 16.65 16.07
CA GLU A 69 -12.63 17.47 15.44
C GLU A 69 -12.06 18.19 14.21
N GLY A 70 -12.75 18.08 13.07
CA GLY A 70 -12.28 18.62 11.79
C GLY A 70 -11.20 17.80 11.07
N GLY A 71 -10.72 16.69 11.64
CA GLY A 71 -9.71 15.81 11.02
C GLY A 71 -10.08 15.34 9.61
N ARG A 72 -11.37 15.20 9.32
CA ARG A 72 -11.92 14.91 7.98
C ARG A 72 -11.47 15.89 6.89
N HIS A 73 -11.34 17.18 7.20
CA HIS A 73 -10.97 18.19 6.20
C HIS A 73 -9.52 18.01 5.77
N ILE A 74 -8.64 17.71 6.73
CA ILE A 74 -7.24 17.35 6.47
C ILE A 74 -7.17 16.04 5.70
N ALA A 75 -7.96 15.03 6.10
CA ALA A 75 -8.00 13.74 5.42
C ALA A 75 -8.41 13.87 3.95
N TYR A 76 -9.40 14.71 3.62
CA TYR A 76 -9.79 14.98 2.23
C TYR A 76 -8.66 15.61 1.41
N LEU A 77 -7.97 16.62 1.97
CA LEU A 77 -6.83 17.25 1.30
C LEU A 77 -5.68 16.25 1.06
N LEU A 78 -5.35 15.45 2.07
CA LEU A 78 -4.32 14.42 1.95
C LEU A 78 -4.69 13.33 0.95
N THR A 79 -5.98 12.99 0.85
CA THR A 79 -6.47 11.99 -0.12
C THR A 79 -6.40 12.53 -1.54
N LEU A 80 -6.76 13.81 -1.75
CA LEU A 80 -6.55 14.49 -3.03
C LEU A 80 -5.08 14.49 -3.43
N PHE A 81 -4.19 14.87 -2.50
CA PHE A 81 -2.75 14.81 -2.71
C PHE A 81 -2.30 13.38 -3.08
N ALA A 82 -2.80 12.36 -2.38
CA ALA A 82 -2.47 10.97 -2.66
C ALA A 82 -2.86 10.54 -4.07
N PHE A 83 -4.04 10.93 -4.56
CA PHE A 83 -4.45 10.65 -5.95
C PHE A 83 -3.55 11.32 -6.98
N VAL A 84 -3.18 12.59 -6.77
CA VAL A 84 -2.24 13.29 -7.66
C VAL A 84 -0.89 12.58 -7.69
N MET A 85 -0.38 12.15 -6.54
CA MET A 85 0.88 11.41 -6.44
C MET A 85 0.82 10.03 -7.11
N LEU A 86 -0.29 9.31 -6.96
CA LEU A 86 -0.50 8.02 -7.63
C LEU A 86 -0.59 8.16 -9.15
N ALA A 87 -1.29 9.19 -9.63
CA ALA A 87 -1.33 9.52 -11.06
C ALA A 87 0.07 9.85 -11.57
N ALA A 88 0.82 10.70 -10.86
CA ALA A 88 2.18 11.08 -11.23
C ALA A 88 3.17 9.90 -11.24
N ALA A 89 2.90 8.83 -10.49
CA ALA A 89 3.73 7.63 -10.48
C ALA A 89 3.59 6.77 -11.75
N HIS A 90 2.46 6.87 -12.45
CA HIS A 90 2.12 6.02 -13.60
C HIS A 90 2.00 6.81 -14.92
N ALA A 91 1.84 8.14 -14.85
CA ALA A 91 1.87 9.03 -15.99
C ALA A 91 3.30 9.19 -16.56
N PRO A 92 3.46 9.70 -17.80
CA PRO A 92 4.76 10.10 -18.32
C PRO A 92 5.50 11.03 -17.34
N LYS A 93 6.82 10.88 -17.24
CA LYS A 93 7.64 11.62 -16.27
C LYS A 93 7.50 13.13 -16.46
N GLY A 94 6.78 13.78 -15.56
CA GLY A 94 6.65 15.24 -15.44
C GLY A 94 7.46 15.82 -14.29
N LYS A 95 7.24 17.11 -14.00
CA LYS A 95 7.94 17.85 -12.92
C LYS A 95 7.77 17.19 -11.54
N ILE A 96 6.59 16.64 -11.25
CA ILE A 96 6.31 15.95 -9.98
C ILE A 96 7.19 14.70 -9.82
N ALA A 97 7.24 13.83 -10.84
CA ALA A 97 8.07 12.62 -10.80
C ALA A 97 9.58 12.93 -10.78
N ALA A 98 9.98 14.09 -11.29
CA ALA A 98 11.37 14.57 -11.20
C ALA A 98 11.72 15.08 -9.79
N ALA A 99 10.82 15.84 -9.15
CA ALA A 99 11.04 16.38 -7.81
C ALA A 99 10.87 15.32 -6.70
N ILE A 100 9.92 14.39 -6.87
CA ILE A 100 9.58 13.35 -5.89
C ILE A 100 10.05 12.02 -6.47
N LYS A 101 11.14 11.47 -5.92
CA LYS A 101 11.76 10.21 -6.39
C LYS A 101 10.79 9.02 -6.41
N HIS A 102 9.84 8.98 -5.48
CA HIS A 102 8.88 7.89 -5.33
C HIS A 102 7.46 8.42 -5.11
N PRO A 103 6.77 8.96 -6.14
CA PRO A 103 5.46 9.56 -5.98
C PRO A 103 4.43 8.58 -5.42
N MET A 104 4.45 7.31 -5.85
CA MET A 104 3.56 6.27 -5.33
C MET A 104 3.71 6.10 -3.81
N LEU A 105 4.94 6.04 -3.30
CA LEU A 105 5.18 5.89 -1.86
C LEU A 105 4.73 7.13 -1.08
N ALA A 106 4.94 8.33 -1.63
CA ALA A 106 4.46 9.56 -1.02
C ALA A 106 2.91 9.57 -0.94
N GLY A 107 2.23 9.16 -2.01
CA GLY A 107 0.78 9.05 -2.05
C GLY A 107 0.24 8.02 -1.05
N VAL A 108 0.81 6.82 -1.00
CA VAL A 108 0.39 5.77 -0.06
C VAL A 108 0.58 6.21 1.40
N LYS A 109 1.68 6.91 1.72
CA LYS A 109 1.90 7.46 3.07
C LYS A 109 0.86 8.51 3.45
N ALA A 110 0.57 9.45 2.54
CA ALA A 110 -0.44 10.48 2.78
C ALA A 110 -1.84 9.86 2.95
N TRP A 111 -2.19 8.88 2.10
CA TRP A 111 -3.43 8.13 2.21
C TRP A 111 -3.55 7.38 3.54
N ALA A 112 -2.51 6.65 3.95
CA ALA A 112 -2.52 5.91 5.21
C ALA A 112 -2.66 6.85 6.43
N PHE A 113 -1.96 7.98 6.42
CA PHE A 113 -2.09 8.99 7.48
C PHE A 113 -3.48 9.62 7.49
N ALA A 114 -4.06 9.92 6.32
CA ALA A 114 -5.44 10.43 6.23
C ALA A 114 -6.46 9.48 6.87
N HIS A 115 -6.29 8.17 6.68
CA HIS A 115 -7.15 7.15 7.28
C HIS A 115 -6.96 7.07 8.80
N LEU A 116 -5.71 7.13 9.27
CA LEU A 116 -5.39 7.22 10.70
C LEU A 116 -5.88 8.52 11.36
N LEU A 117 -6.28 9.55 10.61
CA LEU A 117 -6.88 10.75 11.20
C LEU A 117 -8.38 10.60 11.45
N VAL A 118 -9.04 9.63 10.80
CA VAL A 118 -10.51 9.55 10.77
C VAL A 118 -11.07 8.20 11.20
N ASN A 119 -10.26 7.14 11.28
CA ASN A 119 -10.68 5.80 11.68
C ASN A 119 -10.21 5.49 13.11
N GLY A 120 -11.04 5.85 14.08
CA GLY A 120 -10.74 5.80 15.52
C GLY A 120 -10.82 4.41 16.14
N GLU A 121 -11.30 3.43 15.40
CA GLU A 121 -11.57 2.06 15.83
C GLU A 121 -10.52 1.03 15.36
N VAL A 122 -10.57 -0.17 15.94
CA VAL A 122 -9.69 -1.30 15.56
C VAL A 122 -9.93 -1.82 14.14
N ARG A 123 -11.18 -1.74 13.65
CA ARG A 123 -11.51 -2.10 12.27
C ARG A 123 -12.08 -0.93 11.50
#